data_AF-A0A9J8CCD5-F1
#
_entry.id   AF-A0A9J8CCD5-F1
#
_cell.length_a   1.000
_cell.length_b   1.000
_cell.length_c   1.000
_cell.angle_alpha   90.00
_cell.angle_beta   90.00
_cell.angle_gamma   90.00
#
_symmetry.space_group_name_H-M   'P 1'
#
loop_
_entity.id
_entity.type
_entity.pdbx_description
1 polymer ?
#
loop_
_entity_poly.entity_id
_entity_poly.type
_entity_poly.pdbx_seq_one_letter_code
_entity_poly.pdbx_strand_id
1 'polypeptide(L)'
;MDRSLFVLLLLSGLFWGSSSLSRPYHYINIAMSWPEAQSYCRERFTDLATVDSMDDVNRLVNKVDAGYSGSVWIGLKRGTQKRWGWSNGENKTSPYFNFDSGQPDAEGDCIATYSGAWHDARCSHLLYFTCYMGNTSYLIQIYKNWTDAQSYCRQQYTDLPTIHNSEENNQINQILLPGYYTWFGLFLDSWEWSDKWSRFFRHWAAGQPSQSSGTGDCVGMSRNNSGRWSQYSCDLKQPFICYGDDMRKQIVRLKVTCKEKCALKEPSLQTVILNEISEKLKNTMLESDSKISWRTGEDGVVFHQQNNHMGNQDNKCYRHL
;
A
#
# COMPACT_ATOMS: atom_id res chain seq x y z
N MET A 1 -46.50 21.86 -40.40
CA MET A 1 -46.02 21.01 -39.30
C MET A 1 -44.51 20.88 -39.47
N ASP A 2 -43.76 21.84 -38.93
CA ASP A 2 -42.30 21.82 -38.98
C ASP A 2 -41.77 20.77 -38.00
N ARG A 3 -41.04 19.79 -38.54
CA ARG A 3 -40.32 18.79 -37.76
C ARG A 3 -38.89 19.29 -37.54
N SER A 4 -38.65 19.93 -36.39
CA SER A 4 -37.28 20.18 -35.92
C SER A 4 -36.63 18.87 -35.50
N LEU A 5 -35.49 18.56 -36.12
CA LEU A 5 -34.64 17.41 -35.81
C LEU A 5 -33.73 17.81 -34.62
N PHE A 6 -34.03 17.34 -33.41
CA PHE A 6 -33.14 17.50 -32.26
C PHE A 6 -32.00 16.48 -32.34
N VAL A 7 -30.83 16.91 -32.81
CA VAL A 7 -29.59 16.14 -32.71
C VAL A 7 -29.01 16.38 -31.33
N LEU A 8 -29.23 15.44 -30.41
CA LEU A 8 -28.54 15.39 -29.12
C LEU A 8 -27.09 14.92 -29.37
N LEU A 9 -26.18 15.89 -29.52
CA LEU A 9 -24.74 15.65 -29.39
C LEU A 9 -24.44 15.31 -27.92
N LEU A 10 -24.47 14.02 -27.58
CA LEU A 10 -23.83 13.52 -26.38
C LEU A 10 -22.32 13.68 -26.56
N LEU A 11 -21.80 14.84 -26.16
CA LEU A 11 -20.40 14.98 -25.81
C LEU A 11 -20.18 14.12 -24.57
N SER A 12 -19.92 12.82 -24.77
CA SER A 12 -19.20 12.01 -23.80
C SER A 12 -17.80 12.60 -23.70
N GLY A 13 -17.70 13.68 -22.92
CA GLY A 13 -16.43 14.07 -22.34
C GLY A 13 -15.88 12.83 -21.68
N LEU A 14 -14.82 12.27 -22.26
CA LEU A 14 -13.90 11.39 -21.59
C LEU A 14 -13.28 12.22 -20.46
N PHE A 15 -14.04 12.37 -19.38
CA PHE A 15 -13.46 12.50 -18.06
C PHE A 15 -12.72 11.18 -17.86
N TRP A 16 -11.46 11.15 -18.28
CA TRP A 16 -10.45 10.45 -17.50
C TRP A 16 -10.34 11.18 -16.16
N GLY A 17 -11.43 11.14 -15.37
CA GLY A 17 -11.25 11.08 -13.94
C GLY A 17 -10.41 9.84 -13.76
N SER A 18 -9.13 10.05 -13.43
CA SER A 18 -8.27 9.03 -12.88
C SER A 18 -9.09 8.34 -11.80
N SER A 19 -9.72 7.22 -12.15
CA SER A 19 -10.25 6.28 -11.20
C SER A 19 -9.02 5.76 -10.50
N SER A 20 -8.61 6.49 -9.46
CA SER A 20 -7.80 5.94 -8.38
C SER A 20 -8.47 4.62 -8.06
N LEU A 21 -7.84 3.52 -8.49
CA LEU A 21 -8.28 2.19 -8.12
C LEU A 21 -8.26 2.19 -6.61
N SER A 22 -9.43 2.38 -6.00
CA SER A 22 -9.59 2.40 -4.55
C SER A 22 -9.16 1.04 -4.05
N ARG A 23 -7.89 0.91 -3.64
CA ARG A 23 -7.32 -0.32 -3.09
C ARG A 23 -8.11 -0.64 -1.83
N PRO A 24 -8.97 -1.67 -1.80
CA PRO A 24 -9.78 -1.91 -0.61
C PRO A 24 -8.85 -2.25 0.57
N TYR A 25 -9.15 -1.71 1.75
CA TYR A 25 -8.39 -1.94 2.97
C TYR A 25 -9.23 -2.74 3.98
N HIS A 26 -8.56 -3.67 4.66
CA HIS A 26 -9.15 -4.63 5.56
C HIS A 26 -8.43 -4.59 6.91
N TYR A 27 -9.11 -4.13 7.95
CA TYR A 27 -8.59 -4.15 9.32
C TYR A 27 -8.73 -5.55 9.91
N ILE A 28 -7.61 -6.13 10.36
CA ILE A 28 -7.54 -7.45 10.96
C ILE A 28 -7.22 -7.28 12.45
N ASN A 29 -8.23 -7.51 13.29
CA ASN A 29 -8.13 -7.37 14.74
C ASN A 29 -7.54 -8.65 15.39
N ILE A 30 -6.35 -9.04 14.94
CA ILE A 30 -5.57 -10.16 15.48
C ILE A 30 -4.14 -9.66 15.68
N ALA A 31 -3.57 -9.89 16.86
CA ALA A 31 -2.21 -9.44 17.16
C ALA A 31 -1.16 -10.40 16.58
N MET A 32 -0.40 -9.94 15.59
CA MET A 32 0.68 -10.69 14.93
C MET A 32 1.95 -9.84 14.88
N SER A 33 3.11 -10.49 14.83
CA SER A 33 4.35 -9.81 14.43
C SER A 33 4.21 -9.28 13.00
N TRP A 34 5.01 -8.29 12.62
CA TRP A 34 4.97 -7.74 11.26
C TRP A 34 5.14 -8.81 10.16
N PRO A 35 6.12 -9.74 10.22
CA PRO A 35 6.27 -10.78 9.20
C PRO A 35 5.10 -11.77 9.19
N GLU A 36 4.55 -12.15 10.35
CA GLU A 36 3.34 -13.01 10.42
C GLU A 36 2.13 -12.31 9.79
N ALA A 37 1.93 -11.02 10.10
CA ALA A 37 0.86 -10.21 9.52
C ALA A 37 1.00 -10.06 7.99
N GLN A 38 2.23 -9.92 7.49
CA GLN A 38 2.51 -9.90 6.05
C GLN A 38 2.11 -11.22 5.38
N SER A 39 2.50 -12.36 5.96
CA SER A 39 2.12 -13.68 5.45
C SER A 39 0.61 -13.84 5.43
N TYR A 40 -0.07 -13.48 6.51
CA TYR A 40 -1.54 -13.50 6.59
C TYR A 40 -2.17 -12.69 5.46
N CYS A 41 -1.67 -11.46 5.23
CA CYS A 41 -2.20 -10.61 4.17
C CYS A 41 -1.93 -11.18 2.78
N ARG A 42 -0.80 -11.84 2.53
CA ARG A 42 -0.47 -12.44 1.23
C ARG A 42 -1.22 -13.73 0.94
N GLU A 43 -1.70 -14.42 1.98
CA GLU A 43 -2.52 -15.62 1.85
C GLU A 43 -3.99 -15.29 1.53
N ARG A 44 -4.49 -14.16 2.03
CA ARG A 44 -5.92 -13.80 1.97
C ARG A 44 -6.24 -12.55 1.15
N PHE A 45 -5.25 -11.69 0.93
CA PHE A 45 -5.37 -10.41 0.23
C PHE A 45 -4.14 -10.22 -0.68
N THR A 46 -3.79 -8.97 -1.05
CA THR A 46 -2.56 -8.71 -1.82
C THR A 46 -1.32 -8.63 -0.92
N ASP A 47 -1.29 -7.73 0.06
CA ASP A 47 -0.19 -7.57 1.03
C ASP A 47 -0.68 -6.68 2.21
N LEU A 48 0.20 -6.38 3.17
CA LEU A 48 -0.01 -5.32 4.15
C LEU A 48 -0.24 -3.97 3.49
N ALA A 49 -1.08 -3.14 4.10
CA ALA A 49 -1.54 -1.87 3.55
C ALA A 49 -0.39 -0.93 3.15
N THR A 50 -0.43 -0.45 1.91
CA THR A 50 0.51 0.53 1.39
C THR A 50 -0.18 1.87 1.16
N VAL A 51 0.52 2.98 1.41
CA VAL A 51 -0.04 4.34 1.40
C VAL A 51 0.72 5.21 0.40
N ASP A 52 0.00 5.88 -0.51
CA ASP A 52 0.60 6.82 -1.46
C ASP A 52 0.23 8.28 -1.23
N SER A 53 -0.75 8.56 -0.36
CA SER A 53 -1.36 9.88 -0.24
C SER A 53 -2.03 10.06 1.13
N MET A 54 -2.42 11.30 1.44
CA MET A 54 -3.21 11.58 2.63
C MET A 54 -4.62 10.96 2.56
N ASP A 55 -5.16 10.76 1.36
CA ASP A 55 -6.45 10.07 1.17
C ASP A 55 -6.36 8.61 1.63
N ASP A 56 -5.27 7.92 1.30
CA ASP A 56 -5.02 6.57 1.82
C ASP A 56 -4.89 6.57 3.35
N VAL A 57 -4.18 7.54 3.95
CA VAL A 57 -4.10 7.68 5.42
C VAL A 57 -5.50 7.81 6.03
N ASN A 58 -6.33 8.69 5.49
CA ASN A 58 -7.70 8.90 5.96
C ASN A 58 -8.55 7.63 5.83
N ARG A 59 -8.40 6.89 4.71
CA ARG A 59 -9.08 5.61 4.50
C ARG A 59 -8.64 4.55 5.50
N LEU A 60 -7.34 4.46 5.81
CA LEU A 60 -6.80 3.53 6.82
C LEU A 60 -7.31 3.88 8.23
N VAL A 61 -7.26 5.15 8.63
CA VAL A 61 -7.74 5.62 9.95
C VAL A 61 -9.21 5.25 10.17
N ASN A 62 -10.03 5.38 9.13
CA ASN A 62 -11.45 5.05 9.18
C ASN A 62 -11.75 3.53 9.18
N LYS A 63 -10.76 2.67 8.91
CA LYS A 63 -10.91 1.21 8.97
C LYS A 63 -10.65 0.62 10.34
N VAL A 64 -9.85 1.30 11.16
CA VAL A 64 -9.50 0.83 12.50
C VAL A 64 -10.65 1.09 13.46
N ASP A 65 -10.96 0.10 14.31
CA ASP A 65 -12.04 0.16 15.29
C ASP A 65 -11.95 1.43 16.17
N ALA A 66 -13.09 2.08 16.41
CA ALA A 66 -13.12 3.38 17.07
C ALA A 66 -12.56 3.39 18.51
N GLY A 67 -12.60 2.25 19.19
CA GLY A 67 -12.08 2.07 20.55
C GLY A 67 -10.62 1.59 20.63
N TYR A 68 -9.97 1.28 19.51
CA TYR A 68 -8.58 0.83 19.52
C TYR A 68 -7.63 2.01 19.66
N SER A 69 -6.75 1.96 20.67
CA SER A 69 -5.84 3.05 21.02
C SER A 69 -4.37 2.80 20.69
N GLY A 70 -4.02 1.61 20.20
CA GLY A 70 -2.66 1.25 19.82
C GLY A 70 -2.30 1.62 18.38
N SER A 71 -1.14 1.14 17.94
CA SER A 71 -0.75 1.15 16.53
C SER A 71 -1.19 -0.12 15.82
N VAL A 72 -1.41 -0.02 14.51
CA VAL A 72 -1.69 -1.16 13.63
C VAL A 72 -0.61 -1.28 12.57
N TRP A 73 -0.17 -2.50 12.24
CA TRP A 73 0.83 -2.67 11.19
C TRP A 73 0.32 -2.20 9.83
N ILE A 74 1.21 -1.50 9.12
CA ILE A 74 1.13 -1.20 7.69
C ILE A 74 2.34 -1.83 6.99
N GLY A 75 2.33 -1.85 5.66
CA GLY A 75 3.35 -2.54 4.86
C GLY A 75 4.72 -1.86 4.80
N LEU A 76 4.98 -0.80 5.57
CA LEU A 76 6.26 -0.09 5.53
C LEU A 76 7.27 -0.76 6.48
N LYS A 77 8.48 -0.99 5.97
CA LYS A 77 9.60 -1.54 6.73
C LYS A 77 10.93 -0.94 6.29
N ARG A 78 12.00 -1.20 7.05
CA ARG A 78 13.37 -0.84 6.65
C ARG A 78 13.73 -1.54 5.35
N GLY A 79 14.24 -0.76 4.39
CA GLY A 79 14.77 -1.26 3.13
C GLY A 79 16.24 -1.63 3.23
N THR A 80 16.72 -2.37 2.23
CA THR A 80 18.15 -2.71 2.10
C THR A 80 18.90 -1.71 1.22
N GLN A 81 18.18 -0.82 0.54
CA GLN A 81 18.72 0.21 -0.34
C GLN A 81 18.11 1.56 0.01
N LYS A 82 18.90 2.61 -0.21
CA LYS A 82 18.45 3.99 -0.09
C LYS A 82 18.13 4.55 -1.46
N ARG A 83 17.05 5.34 -1.59
CA ARG A 83 16.59 5.90 -2.86
C ARG A 83 16.14 7.34 -2.69
N TRP A 84 16.58 8.23 -3.57
CA TRP A 84 16.09 9.62 -3.59
C TRP A 84 14.60 9.64 -3.86
N GLY A 85 13.88 10.41 -3.05
CA GLY A 85 12.44 10.54 -3.10
C GLY A 85 11.99 11.95 -2.76
N TRP A 86 10.82 12.31 -3.25
CA TRP A 86 10.14 13.55 -2.90
C TRP A 86 9.11 13.30 -1.80
N SER A 87 9.04 14.21 -0.83
CA SER A 87 8.20 14.10 0.36
C SER A 87 6.71 13.94 0.05
N ASN A 88 6.24 14.56 -1.04
CA ASN A 88 4.87 14.47 -1.54
C ASN A 88 4.52 13.10 -2.16
N GLY A 89 5.50 12.19 -2.30
CA GLY A 89 5.31 10.85 -2.85
C GLY A 89 5.55 10.74 -4.36
N GLU A 90 5.91 11.84 -5.03
CA GLU A 90 6.19 11.86 -6.46
C GLU A 90 7.38 10.98 -6.83
N ASN A 91 7.21 10.17 -7.88
CA ASN A 91 8.23 9.28 -8.41
C ASN A 91 8.50 9.65 -9.87
N LYS A 92 9.50 10.50 -10.11
CA LYS A 92 9.92 10.93 -11.46
C LYS A 92 11.08 10.09 -11.98
N THR A 93 10.98 9.67 -13.24
CA THR A 93 11.95 8.82 -13.94
C THR A 93 13.26 9.55 -14.31
N SER A 94 13.28 10.88 -14.28
CA SER A 94 14.47 11.72 -14.53
C SER A 94 14.52 12.84 -13.49
N PRO A 95 15.35 12.73 -12.44
CA PRO A 95 15.45 13.76 -11.41
C PRO A 95 16.36 14.92 -11.86
N TYR A 96 15.88 16.15 -11.72
CA TYR A 96 16.73 17.34 -11.70
C TYR A 96 17.43 17.42 -10.34
N PHE A 97 18.73 17.68 -10.35
CA PHE A 97 19.52 17.93 -9.15
C PHE A 97 20.33 19.21 -9.30
N ASN A 98 20.45 19.97 -8.21
CA ASN A 98 21.29 21.16 -8.13
C ASN A 98 22.30 21.07 -6.96
N PHE A 99 22.88 19.88 -6.77
CA PHE A 99 23.92 19.65 -5.76
C PHE A 99 25.10 20.60 -5.94
N ASP A 100 25.59 21.14 -4.83
CA ASP A 100 26.82 21.94 -4.83
C ASP A 100 28.04 21.08 -5.19
N SER A 101 29.15 21.73 -5.51
CA SER A 101 30.40 21.03 -5.80
C SER A 101 30.83 20.14 -4.63
N GLY A 102 30.96 18.83 -4.88
CA GLY A 102 31.33 17.85 -3.86
C GLY A 102 30.15 17.23 -3.10
N GLN A 103 28.91 17.61 -3.41
CA GLN A 103 27.70 17.05 -2.81
C GLN A 103 27.04 15.99 -3.73
N PRO A 104 26.25 15.04 -3.19
CA PRO A 104 26.15 14.73 -1.75
C PRO A 104 27.43 14.06 -1.22
N ASP A 105 27.81 14.36 0.03
CA ASP A 105 29.02 13.86 0.71
C ASP A 105 28.74 12.84 1.84
N ALA A 106 27.48 12.41 1.96
CA ALA A 106 27.00 11.42 2.92
C ALA A 106 27.03 11.89 4.40
N GLU A 107 26.92 13.19 4.64
CA GLU A 107 26.66 13.76 5.96
C GLU A 107 25.25 13.41 6.48
N GLY A 108 24.27 13.20 5.59
CA GLY A 108 22.93 12.79 6.00
C GLY A 108 21.99 12.38 4.87
N ASP A 109 20.72 12.15 5.24
CA ASP A 109 19.69 11.63 4.35
C ASP A 109 18.66 12.69 3.93
N CYS A 110 18.81 13.95 4.34
CA CYS A 110 17.87 15.02 4.04
C CYS A 110 18.59 16.15 3.30
N ILE A 111 17.91 16.79 2.34
CA ILE A 111 18.55 17.84 1.52
C ILE A 111 18.09 19.22 1.97
N ALA A 112 19.06 20.09 2.20
CA ALA A 112 18.86 21.51 2.40
C ALA A 112 19.38 22.30 1.20
N THR A 113 18.77 23.44 0.93
CA THR A 113 19.28 24.42 -0.02
C THR A 113 20.00 25.55 0.72
N TYR A 114 21.15 25.96 0.19
CA TYR A 114 21.93 27.11 0.63
C TYR A 114 22.21 27.98 -0.60
N SER A 115 21.60 29.16 -0.65
CA SER A 115 21.71 30.08 -1.80
C SER A 115 21.42 29.41 -3.16
N GLY A 116 20.49 28.44 -3.18
CA GLY A 116 20.05 27.73 -4.37
C GLY A 116 20.82 26.44 -4.67
N ALA A 117 21.98 26.20 -4.04
CA ALA A 117 22.75 24.96 -4.18
C ALA A 117 22.34 23.94 -3.11
N TRP A 118 22.35 22.66 -3.44
CA TRP A 118 21.82 21.58 -2.58
C TRP A 118 22.93 20.87 -1.83
N HIS A 119 22.69 20.60 -0.54
CA HIS A 119 23.58 19.86 0.34
C HIS A 119 22.82 18.77 1.07
N ASP A 120 23.40 17.58 1.21
CA ASP A 120 22.87 16.62 2.16
C ASP A 120 23.25 17.01 3.59
N ALA A 121 22.34 16.74 4.51
CA ALA A 121 22.45 17.13 5.89
C ALA A 121 21.70 16.15 6.78
N ARG A 122 22.13 16.06 8.04
CA ARG A 122 21.45 15.24 9.03
C ARG A 122 20.02 15.70 9.19
N CYS A 123 19.07 14.80 8.99
CA CYS A 123 17.64 15.09 9.10
C CYS A 123 17.23 15.69 10.45
N SER A 124 18.03 15.48 11.51
CA SER A 124 17.82 16.04 12.86
C SER A 124 18.24 17.51 13.01
N HIS A 125 18.97 18.10 12.07
CA HIS A 125 19.33 19.51 12.13
C HIS A 125 18.07 20.37 12.13
N LEU A 126 18.04 21.37 13.01
CA LEU A 126 16.93 22.31 13.10
C LEU A 126 17.21 23.47 12.14
N LEU A 127 16.47 23.52 11.03
CA LEU A 127 16.62 24.54 9.99
C LEU A 127 15.29 25.26 9.75
N TYR A 128 15.35 26.40 9.05
CA TYR A 128 14.17 26.92 8.37
C TYR A 128 13.75 25.96 7.26
N PHE A 129 12.53 26.12 6.76
CA PHE A 129 12.01 25.22 5.75
C PHE A 129 11.00 25.93 4.85
N THR A 130 10.82 25.40 3.65
CA THR A 130 9.80 25.89 2.72
C THR A 130 8.61 24.95 2.71
N CYS A 131 7.40 25.50 2.66
CA CYS A 131 6.18 24.76 2.36
C CYS A 131 5.61 25.23 1.03
N TYR A 132 4.83 24.39 0.34
CA TYR A 132 4.03 24.85 -0.80
C TYR A 132 2.54 24.67 -0.56
N MET A 133 1.74 25.53 -1.19
CA MET A 133 0.29 25.37 -1.34
C MET A 133 -0.11 25.84 -2.74
N GLY A 134 -0.78 24.96 -3.49
CA GLY A 134 -1.00 25.20 -4.93
C GLY A 134 0.34 25.30 -5.67
N ASN A 135 0.55 26.41 -6.37
CA ASN A 135 1.81 26.67 -7.10
C ASN A 135 2.73 27.67 -6.37
N THR A 136 2.44 27.98 -5.10
CA THR A 136 3.18 28.99 -4.34
C THR A 136 3.99 28.35 -3.23
N SER A 137 5.26 28.73 -3.12
CA SER A 137 6.15 28.34 -2.02
C SER A 137 6.24 29.45 -0.97
N TYR A 138 6.36 29.06 0.29
CA TYR A 138 6.40 29.94 1.46
C TYR A 138 7.59 29.55 2.33
N LEU A 139 8.44 30.52 2.67
CA LEU A 139 9.49 30.33 3.66
C LEU A 139 8.90 30.39 5.06
N ILE A 140 9.15 29.37 5.87
CA ILE A 140 8.75 29.30 7.27
C ILE A 140 9.99 29.53 8.14
N GLN A 141 10.00 30.67 8.83
CA GLN A 141 11.12 31.12 9.66
C GLN A 141 11.04 30.61 11.11
N ILE A 142 10.80 29.31 11.27
CA ILE A 142 10.92 28.61 12.56
C ILE A 142 11.80 27.38 12.37
N TYR A 143 12.58 27.05 13.39
CA TYR A 143 13.52 25.93 13.33
C TYR A 143 12.81 24.59 13.56
N LYS A 144 12.94 23.65 12.61
CA LYS A 144 12.46 22.27 12.72
C LYS A 144 13.43 21.29 12.07
N ASN A 145 13.44 20.06 12.58
CA ASN A 145 14.04 18.94 11.85
C ASN A 145 13.21 18.62 10.59
N TRP A 146 13.77 17.85 9.65
CA TRP A 146 13.14 17.66 8.34
C TRP A 146 11.75 17.01 8.44
N THR A 147 11.58 15.98 9.29
CA THR A 147 10.28 15.31 9.48
C THR A 147 9.24 16.26 10.09
N ASP A 148 9.62 17.03 11.10
CA ASP A 148 8.71 17.97 11.76
C ASP A 148 8.36 19.16 10.85
N ALA A 149 9.29 19.59 9.98
CA ALA A 149 9.04 20.56 8.92
C ALA A 149 8.00 20.04 7.92
N GLN A 150 8.17 18.81 7.43
CA GLN A 150 7.18 18.14 6.57
C GLN A 150 5.81 18.04 7.25
N SER A 151 5.80 17.60 8.51
CA SER A 151 4.59 17.48 9.31
C SER A 151 3.86 18.81 9.45
N TYR A 152 4.60 19.90 9.67
CA TYR A 152 4.06 21.25 9.73
C TYR A 152 3.47 21.67 8.38
N CYS A 153 4.21 21.48 7.28
CA CYS A 153 3.72 21.82 5.95
C CYS A 153 2.43 21.08 5.60
N ARG A 154 2.28 19.81 5.99
CA ARG A 154 1.03 19.07 5.74
C ARG A 154 -0.13 19.47 6.63
N GLN A 155 0.13 20.10 7.77
CA GLN A 155 -0.92 20.58 8.67
C GLN A 155 -1.41 21.98 8.27
N GLN A 156 -0.52 22.83 7.76
CA GLN A 156 -0.80 24.25 7.49
C GLN A 156 -0.83 24.60 5.99
N TYR A 157 -0.22 23.75 5.15
CA TYR A 157 -0.04 23.91 3.70
C TYR A 157 -0.30 22.56 2.99
N THR A 158 0.39 22.27 1.89
CA THR A 158 0.32 20.98 1.19
C THR A 158 1.45 20.03 1.62
N ASP A 159 2.72 20.37 1.35
CA ASP A 159 3.91 19.59 1.76
C ASP A 159 5.17 20.48 1.65
N LEU A 160 6.37 19.94 1.89
CA LEU A 160 7.63 20.54 1.45
C LEU A 160 7.67 20.54 -0.10
N PRO A 161 8.24 21.59 -0.74
CA PRO A 161 8.23 21.70 -2.19
C PRO A 161 9.14 20.67 -2.86
N THR A 162 8.69 20.24 -4.04
CA THR A 162 9.51 19.51 -5.01
C THR A 162 10.14 20.47 -6.01
N ILE A 163 11.29 20.09 -6.56
CA ILE A 163 12.03 20.93 -7.51
C ILE A 163 12.41 20.10 -8.73
N HIS A 164 11.85 20.44 -9.88
CA HIS A 164 11.96 19.63 -11.10
C HIS A 164 12.85 20.22 -12.17
N ASN A 165 13.24 21.49 -12.02
CA ASN A 165 14.03 22.22 -12.99
C ASN A 165 14.68 23.45 -12.33
N SER A 166 15.57 24.10 -13.07
CA SER A 166 16.29 25.28 -12.61
C SER A 166 15.37 26.49 -12.37
N GLU A 167 14.25 26.60 -13.08
CA GLU A 167 13.29 27.69 -12.88
C GLU A 167 12.61 27.59 -11.52
N GLU A 168 12.11 26.41 -11.16
CA GLU A 168 11.55 26.13 -9.82
C GLU A 168 12.62 26.33 -8.72
N ASN A 169 13.87 25.92 -8.97
CA ASN A 169 14.97 26.15 -8.03
C ASN A 169 15.22 27.65 -7.81
N ASN A 170 15.20 28.45 -8.88
CA ASN A 170 15.38 29.90 -8.82
C ASN A 170 14.21 30.58 -8.08
N GLN A 171 12.98 30.15 -8.33
CA GLN A 171 11.79 30.66 -7.63
C GLN A 171 11.86 30.40 -6.12
N ILE A 172 12.29 29.21 -5.71
CA ILE A 172 12.53 28.93 -4.29
C ILE A 172 13.67 29.79 -3.75
N ASN A 173 14.79 29.91 -4.48
CA ASN A 173 15.93 30.70 -4.04
C ASN A 173 15.58 32.17 -3.76
N GLN A 174 14.65 32.76 -4.53
CA GLN A 174 14.19 34.14 -4.35
C GLN A 174 13.49 34.41 -3.02
N ILE A 175 12.93 33.37 -2.36
CA ILE A 175 12.23 33.53 -1.09
C ILE A 175 13.07 33.10 0.12
N LEU A 176 14.29 32.60 -0.08
CA LEU A 176 15.18 32.14 0.99
C LEU A 176 15.84 33.32 1.72
N LEU A 177 16.20 33.10 2.99
CA LEU A 177 17.04 34.04 3.73
C LEU A 177 18.52 33.82 3.38
N PRO A 178 19.26 34.88 2.98
CA PRO A 178 20.69 34.78 2.75
C PRO A 178 21.44 34.27 3.98
N GLY A 179 22.36 33.32 3.78
CA GLY A 179 23.20 32.76 4.84
C GLY A 179 22.55 31.64 5.68
N TYR A 180 21.34 31.19 5.33
CA TYR A 180 20.66 30.10 6.04
C TYR A 180 20.40 28.89 5.15
N TYR A 181 20.69 27.71 5.67
CA TYR A 181 20.23 26.46 5.08
C TYR A 181 18.72 26.30 5.31
N THR A 182 18.02 25.84 4.29
CA THR A 182 16.56 25.68 4.32
C THR A 182 16.14 24.31 3.80
N TRP A 183 15.29 23.59 4.56
CA TRP A 183 14.75 22.30 4.11
C TRP A 183 13.77 22.46 2.94
N PHE A 184 13.79 21.48 2.04
CA PHE A 184 12.76 21.23 1.03
C PHE A 184 12.50 19.72 0.89
N GLY A 185 11.65 19.31 -0.05
CA GLY A 185 11.04 17.97 -0.05
C GLY A 185 11.94 16.81 -0.46
N LEU A 186 13.20 17.04 -0.85
CA LEU A 186 14.09 15.97 -1.28
C LEU A 186 14.74 15.27 -0.07
N PHE A 187 14.68 13.95 -0.07
CA PHE A 187 15.32 13.11 0.95
C PHE A 187 15.74 11.76 0.38
N LEU A 188 16.69 11.12 1.04
CA LEU A 188 17.22 9.81 0.75
C LEU A 188 16.50 8.78 1.60
N ASP A 189 15.50 8.12 1.00
CA ASP A 189 14.61 7.24 1.72
C ASP A 189 15.22 5.86 1.96
N SER A 190 15.23 5.41 3.22
CA SER A 190 15.70 4.08 3.64
C SER A 190 14.57 3.11 3.97
N TRP A 191 13.32 3.48 3.68
CA TRP A 191 12.14 2.67 3.93
C TRP A 191 11.56 2.14 2.62
N GLU A 192 11.04 0.91 2.66
CA GLU A 192 10.40 0.28 1.52
C GLU A 192 9.04 -0.30 1.90
N TRP A 193 8.12 -0.28 0.93
CA TRP A 193 6.84 -0.96 1.06
C TRP A 193 6.98 -2.45 0.78
N SER A 194 6.21 -3.26 1.50
CA SER A 194 6.19 -4.72 1.43
C SER A 194 5.83 -5.26 0.05
N ASP A 195 4.98 -4.54 -0.67
CA ASP A 195 4.57 -4.81 -2.06
C ASP A 195 5.64 -4.41 -3.10
N LYS A 196 6.79 -3.91 -2.64
CA LYS A 196 7.93 -3.41 -3.44
C LYS A 196 7.59 -2.24 -4.35
N TRP A 197 6.45 -1.58 -4.18
CA TRP A 197 6.13 -0.39 -4.96
C TRP A 197 6.95 0.81 -4.52
N SER A 198 7.46 1.54 -5.50
CA SER A 198 8.31 2.71 -5.33
C SER A 198 7.49 3.95 -4.95
N ARG A 199 6.97 3.99 -3.73
CA ARG A 199 6.22 5.13 -3.16
C ARG A 199 7.04 5.79 -2.05
N PHE A 200 7.22 7.11 -2.15
CA PHE A 200 8.01 7.91 -1.21
C PHE A 200 7.19 8.66 -0.16
N PHE A 201 5.86 8.59 -0.24
CA PHE A 201 4.99 9.25 0.74
C PHE A 201 5.27 8.70 2.15
N ARG A 202 5.60 9.57 3.10
CA ARG A 202 5.85 9.21 4.50
C ARG A 202 5.01 10.06 5.45
N HIS A 203 4.24 9.45 6.36
CA HIS A 203 3.39 10.18 7.32
C HIS A 203 3.84 9.96 8.77
N TRP A 204 5.13 10.15 9.03
CA TRP A 204 5.73 9.98 10.35
C TRP A 204 5.10 10.89 11.41
N ALA A 205 5.04 10.38 12.64
CA ALA A 205 4.81 11.16 13.85
C ALA A 205 6.00 12.10 14.11
N ALA A 206 5.78 13.12 14.94
CA ALA A 206 6.86 14.01 15.36
C ALA A 206 8.01 13.23 16.00
N GLY A 207 9.24 13.56 15.62
CA GLY A 207 10.44 12.85 16.09
C GLY A 207 10.63 11.41 15.55
N GLN A 208 9.85 10.99 14.55
CA GLN A 208 10.01 9.69 13.88
C GLN A 208 10.57 9.85 12.44
N PRO A 209 11.25 8.83 11.89
CA PRO A 209 11.76 7.66 12.61
C PRO A 209 12.88 8.06 13.58
N SER A 210 13.00 7.41 14.75
CA SER A 210 14.10 7.70 15.67
C SER A 210 15.42 7.15 15.13
N GLN A 211 16.52 7.88 15.32
CA GLN A 211 17.87 7.46 14.88
C GLN A 211 18.40 6.22 15.62
N SER A 212 17.72 5.77 16.69
CA SER A 212 18.34 5.00 17.78
C SER A 212 17.98 3.52 17.87
N SER A 213 17.22 2.93 16.96
CA SER A 213 16.76 1.55 17.17
C SER A 213 17.45 0.58 16.22
N GLY A 214 18.57 0.00 16.66
CA GLY A 214 19.17 -1.21 16.05
C GLY A 214 18.27 -2.46 16.09
N THR A 215 16.96 -2.28 16.29
CA THR A 215 15.91 -3.32 16.36
C THR A 215 14.55 -2.86 15.80
N GLY A 216 14.40 -1.60 15.37
CA GLY A 216 13.13 -1.02 14.92
C GLY A 216 13.07 -0.86 13.40
N ASP A 217 12.54 -1.87 12.72
CA ASP A 217 12.53 -1.97 11.25
C ASP A 217 11.13 -2.08 10.64
N CYS A 218 10.08 -2.00 11.45
CA CYS A 218 8.69 -2.13 11.01
C CYS A 218 7.83 -0.97 11.49
N VAL A 219 6.78 -0.63 10.75
CA VAL A 219 6.04 0.63 10.96
C VAL A 219 4.58 0.38 11.29
N GLY A 220 4.15 0.99 12.39
CA GLY A 220 2.75 1.00 12.81
C GLY A 220 2.11 2.38 12.60
N MET A 221 0.85 2.38 12.19
CA MET A 221 0.01 3.57 12.10
C MET A 221 -0.85 3.72 13.36
N SER A 222 -0.90 4.91 13.96
CA SER A 222 -1.79 5.20 15.11
C SER A 222 -3.05 5.93 14.67
N ARG A 223 -4.22 5.36 14.98
CA ARG A 223 -5.52 6.01 14.76
C ARG A 223 -5.67 7.29 15.60
N ASN A 224 -5.29 7.21 16.86
CA ASN A 224 -5.44 8.32 17.83
C ASN A 224 -4.47 9.47 17.58
N ASN A 225 -3.45 9.25 16.76
CA ASN A 225 -2.54 10.30 16.29
C ASN A 225 -2.81 10.61 14.81
N SER A 226 -4.08 10.69 14.40
CA SER A 226 -4.48 11.08 13.03
C SER A 226 -3.80 10.29 11.91
N GLY A 227 -3.53 9.00 12.13
CA GLY A 227 -2.87 8.13 11.15
C GLY A 227 -1.35 8.28 11.09
N ARG A 228 -0.72 8.95 12.05
CA ARG A 228 0.74 9.12 12.11
C ARG A 228 1.49 7.82 12.38
N TRP A 229 2.68 7.73 11.81
CA TRP A 229 3.48 6.50 11.82
C TRP A 229 4.59 6.54 12.85
N SER A 230 4.93 5.38 13.39
CA SER A 230 6.07 5.22 14.30
C SER A 230 6.76 3.89 14.03
N GLN A 231 8.07 3.86 14.25
CA GLN A 231 8.82 2.62 14.13
C GLN A 231 8.68 1.76 15.39
N TYR A 232 8.67 0.46 15.17
CA TYR A 232 8.55 -0.56 16.20
C TYR A 232 9.44 -1.76 15.85
N SER A 233 9.77 -2.57 16.85
CA SER A 233 10.35 -3.89 16.60
C SER A 233 9.36 -4.74 15.80
N CYS A 234 9.86 -5.41 14.76
CA CYS A 234 9.03 -6.27 13.91
C CYS A 234 8.40 -7.44 14.66
N ASP A 235 8.96 -7.82 15.82
CA ASP A 235 8.45 -8.92 16.66
C ASP A 235 7.28 -8.49 17.56
N LEU A 236 7.00 -7.17 17.67
CA LEU A 236 5.87 -6.66 18.42
C LEU A 236 4.56 -7.20 17.83
N LYS A 237 3.70 -7.78 18.67
CA LYS A 237 2.40 -8.27 18.23
C LYS A 237 1.35 -7.17 18.30
N GLN A 238 0.80 -6.78 17.15
CA GLN A 238 -0.30 -5.82 17.07
C GLN A 238 -1.24 -6.13 15.89
N PRO A 239 -2.50 -5.66 15.93
CA PRO A 239 -3.42 -5.70 14.79
C PRO A 239 -2.82 -5.05 13.54
N PHE A 240 -3.40 -5.31 12.38
CA PHE A 240 -2.81 -4.90 11.11
C PHE A 240 -3.86 -4.62 10.05
N ILE A 241 -3.45 -3.95 8.97
CA ILE A 241 -4.32 -3.66 7.82
C ILE A 241 -3.75 -4.33 6.58
N CYS A 242 -4.56 -5.13 5.89
CA CYS A 242 -4.26 -5.66 4.55
C CYS A 242 -4.87 -4.76 3.46
N TYR A 243 -4.31 -4.82 2.25
CA TYR A 243 -4.95 -4.23 1.06
C TYR A 243 -5.16 -5.25 -0.06
N GLY A 244 -6.06 -4.89 -0.96
CA GLY A 244 -6.37 -5.66 -2.15
C GLY A 244 -7.64 -6.46 -1.98
N ASP A 245 -8.19 -6.90 -3.11
CA ASP A 245 -9.38 -7.73 -3.11
C ASP A 245 -9.11 -9.02 -2.32
N ASP A 246 -10.13 -9.51 -1.63
CA ASP A 246 -10.12 -10.84 -1.02
C ASP A 246 -9.68 -11.86 -2.08
N MET A 247 -8.57 -12.56 -1.83
CA MET A 247 -7.98 -13.47 -2.81
C MET A 247 -9.01 -14.53 -3.15
N ARG A 248 -9.53 -14.40 -4.37
CA ARG A 248 -10.62 -15.14 -4.99
C ARG A 248 -10.69 -16.59 -4.49
N LYS A 249 -11.88 -16.94 -3.98
CA LYS A 249 -12.36 -18.33 -3.82
C LYS A 249 -11.69 -19.26 -4.83
N GLN A 250 -10.83 -20.16 -4.37
CA GLN A 250 -10.29 -21.19 -5.24
C GLN A 250 -11.42 -22.13 -5.65
N ILE A 251 -11.76 -22.14 -6.93
CA ILE A 251 -12.74 -23.08 -7.48
C ILE A 251 -12.00 -24.36 -7.85
N VAL A 252 -12.13 -25.37 -6.99
CA VAL A 252 -11.65 -26.71 -7.29
C VAL A 252 -12.73 -27.46 -8.07
N ARG A 253 -12.40 -27.92 -9.27
CA ARG A 253 -13.29 -28.81 -10.05
C ARG A 253 -13.04 -30.24 -9.60
N LEU A 254 -14.10 -30.89 -9.11
CA LEU A 254 -14.05 -32.26 -8.62
C LEU A 254 -14.68 -33.19 -9.65
N LYS A 255 -13.99 -34.30 -9.95
CA LYS A 255 -14.56 -35.43 -10.69
C LYS A 255 -14.83 -36.55 -9.71
N VAL A 256 -16.10 -36.87 -9.51
CA VAL A 256 -16.53 -37.96 -8.63
C VAL A 256 -16.90 -39.16 -9.49
N THR A 257 -16.31 -40.32 -9.19
CA THR A 257 -16.63 -41.59 -9.86
C THR A 257 -17.34 -42.49 -8.86
N CYS A 258 -18.52 -42.95 -9.22
CA CYS A 258 -19.30 -43.88 -8.42
C CYS A 258 -19.18 -45.31 -8.94
N LYS A 259 -19.00 -46.26 -8.02
CA LYS A 259 -18.97 -47.70 -8.37
C LYS A 259 -20.38 -48.26 -8.65
N GLU A 260 -21.43 -47.63 -8.11
CA GLU A 260 -22.84 -47.99 -8.29
C GLU A 260 -23.68 -46.74 -8.62
N LYS A 261 -25.00 -46.87 -8.76
CA LYS A 261 -25.90 -45.72 -8.99
C LYS A 261 -25.90 -44.78 -7.78
N CYS A 262 -25.12 -43.70 -7.82
CA CYS A 262 -25.16 -42.64 -6.82
C CYS A 262 -26.25 -41.60 -7.12
N ALA A 263 -27.03 -41.24 -6.11
CA ALA A 263 -27.93 -40.09 -6.16
C ALA A 263 -27.19 -38.79 -5.79
N LEU A 264 -26.24 -38.35 -6.61
CA LEU A 264 -25.43 -37.12 -6.37
C LEU A 264 -26.24 -35.81 -6.26
N LYS A 265 -27.55 -35.88 -6.53
CA LYS A 265 -28.50 -34.77 -6.34
C LYS A 265 -29.08 -34.72 -4.91
N GLU A 266 -28.86 -35.73 -4.08
CA GLU A 266 -29.35 -35.75 -2.70
C GLU A 266 -28.53 -34.80 -1.80
N PRO A 267 -29.17 -33.85 -1.09
CA PRO A 267 -28.47 -32.90 -0.22
C PRO A 267 -27.65 -33.57 0.89
N SER A 268 -28.13 -34.69 1.42
CA SER A 268 -27.44 -35.50 2.45
C SER A 268 -26.09 -36.00 1.93
N LEU A 269 -26.07 -36.58 0.72
CA LEU A 269 -24.84 -37.09 0.11
C LEU A 269 -23.86 -35.96 -0.22
N GLN A 270 -24.36 -34.82 -0.74
CA GLN A 270 -23.53 -33.65 -1.00
C GLN A 270 -22.88 -33.08 0.27
N THR A 271 -23.60 -33.11 1.39
CA THR A 271 -23.09 -32.68 2.70
C THR A 271 -21.99 -33.62 3.20
N VAL A 272 -22.19 -34.94 3.07
CA VAL A 272 -21.18 -35.95 3.42
C VAL A 272 -19.89 -35.76 2.62
N ILE A 273 -20.01 -35.60 1.30
CA ILE A 273 -18.84 -35.37 0.41
C ILE A 273 -18.10 -34.09 0.81
N LEU A 274 -18.83 -33.00 1.07
CA LEU A 274 -18.23 -31.71 1.44
C LEU A 274 -17.50 -31.79 2.79
N ASN A 275 -18.06 -32.51 3.77
CA ASN A 275 -17.42 -32.77 5.05
C ASN A 275 -16.15 -33.62 4.89
N GLU A 276 -16.17 -34.66 4.06
CA GLU A 276 -14.99 -35.49 3.82
C GLU A 276 -13.85 -34.70 3.14
N ILE A 277 -14.19 -33.83 2.18
CA ILE A 277 -13.22 -32.92 1.55
C ILE A 277 -12.66 -31.95 2.58
N SER A 278 -13.52 -31.38 3.44
CA SER A 278 -13.09 -30.48 4.51
C SER A 278 -12.10 -31.17 5.46
N GLU A 279 -12.39 -32.39 5.92
CA GLU A 279 -11.51 -33.16 6.79
C GLU A 279 -10.19 -33.53 6.11
N LYS A 280 -10.20 -33.89 4.83
CA LYS A 280 -8.95 -34.15 4.09
C LYS A 280 -8.09 -32.90 3.94
N LEU A 281 -8.71 -31.75 3.66
CA LEU A 281 -7.99 -30.48 3.52
C LEU A 281 -7.36 -30.01 4.83
N LYS A 282 -8.06 -30.20 5.97
CA LYS A 282 -7.52 -29.92 7.31
C LYS A 282 -6.22 -30.69 7.59
N ASN A 283 -6.10 -31.92 7.07
CA ASN A 283 -4.93 -32.77 7.27
C ASN A 283 -3.76 -32.46 6.32
N THR A 284 -3.93 -31.58 5.33
CA THR A 284 -2.91 -31.28 4.29
C THR A 284 -2.24 -29.91 4.42
N MET A 285 -2.26 -29.26 5.59
CA MET A 285 -1.69 -27.91 5.80
C MET A 285 -2.32 -26.79 4.92
N LEU A 286 -3.58 -26.94 4.48
CA LEU A 286 -4.42 -25.80 4.11
C LEU A 286 -5.32 -25.46 5.30
N GLU A 287 -5.24 -24.21 5.75
CA GLU A 287 -5.71 -23.72 7.06
C GLU A 287 -7.17 -24.05 7.44
N SER A 288 -7.36 -24.16 8.76
CA SER A 288 -8.55 -24.59 9.50
C SER A 288 -9.79 -23.70 9.42
N ASP A 289 -9.73 -22.55 8.74
CA ASP A 289 -10.86 -21.58 8.63
C ASP A 289 -11.46 -21.49 7.21
N SER A 290 -11.08 -22.41 6.33
CA SER A 290 -11.58 -22.46 4.95
C SER A 290 -13.07 -22.80 4.90
N LYS A 291 -13.95 -21.81 4.69
CA LYS A 291 -15.38 -22.04 4.45
C LYS A 291 -15.60 -22.62 3.04
N ILE A 292 -15.74 -23.94 2.95
CA ILE A 292 -16.03 -24.65 1.70
C ILE A 292 -17.54 -24.65 1.45
N SER A 293 -17.95 -24.38 0.22
CA SER A 293 -19.35 -24.48 -0.21
C SER A 293 -19.43 -24.94 -1.65
N TRP A 294 -20.48 -25.67 -2.00
CA TRP A 294 -20.77 -25.99 -3.39
C TRP A 294 -21.06 -24.72 -4.20
N ARG A 295 -20.60 -24.70 -5.45
CA ARG A 295 -21.07 -23.76 -6.45
C ARG A 295 -22.22 -24.42 -7.21
N THR A 296 -23.41 -23.86 -7.15
CA THR A 296 -24.55 -24.28 -7.97
C THR A 296 -24.44 -23.68 -9.36
N GLY A 297 -24.76 -24.48 -10.39
CA GLY A 297 -24.96 -23.99 -11.75
C GLY A 297 -26.19 -23.08 -11.86
N GLU A 298 -26.39 -22.47 -13.02
CA GLU A 298 -27.60 -21.68 -13.32
C GLU A 298 -28.89 -22.52 -13.25
N ASP A 299 -28.77 -23.84 -13.40
CA ASP A 299 -29.82 -24.83 -13.24
C ASP A 299 -30.05 -25.29 -11.79
N GLY A 300 -29.32 -24.73 -10.83
CA GLY A 300 -29.39 -25.09 -9.41
C GLY A 300 -28.71 -26.42 -9.08
N VAL A 301 -28.04 -27.07 -10.02
CA VAL A 301 -27.39 -28.37 -9.84
C VAL A 301 -25.91 -28.21 -9.49
N VAL A 302 -25.40 -29.05 -8.59
CA VAL A 302 -23.99 -29.06 -8.16
C VAL A 302 -23.14 -30.00 -9.01
N PHE A 303 -23.68 -31.18 -9.36
CA PHE A 303 -23.00 -32.21 -10.13
C PHE A 303 -23.69 -32.45 -11.48
N HIS A 304 -22.98 -32.22 -12.57
CA HIS A 304 -23.44 -32.56 -13.92
C HIS A 304 -22.85 -33.92 -14.33
N GLN A 305 -23.70 -34.81 -14.87
CA GLN A 305 -23.22 -36.06 -15.46
C GLN A 305 -22.46 -35.75 -16.75
N GLN A 306 -21.22 -36.22 -16.84
CA GLN A 306 -20.44 -36.14 -18.07
C GLN A 306 -20.91 -37.26 -19.01
N ASN A 307 -21.74 -36.93 -20.00
CA ASN A 307 -22.12 -37.88 -21.04
C ASN A 307 -20.90 -38.14 -21.94
N ASN A 308 -20.30 -39.33 -21.84
CA ASN A 308 -19.30 -39.77 -22.79
C ASN A 308 -19.99 -40.06 -24.13
N HIS A 309 -19.93 -39.12 -25.07
CA HIS A 309 -20.25 -39.43 -26.46
C HIS A 309 -19.08 -40.18 -27.12
N MET A 310 -19.34 -41.45 -27.40
CA MET A 310 -18.72 -42.32 -28.42
C MET A 310 -17.23 -42.71 -28.28
N GLY A 311 -17.03 -43.96 -27.84
CA GLY A 311 -16.29 -44.98 -28.58
C GLY A 311 -14.77 -44.81 -28.73
N ASN A 312 -13.99 -45.50 -27.90
CA ASN A 312 -13.20 -46.63 -28.39
C ASN A 312 -12.68 -47.49 -27.23
N GLN A 313 -12.76 -48.80 -27.38
CA GLN A 313 -11.93 -49.74 -26.65
C GLN A 313 -10.48 -49.48 -27.09
N ASP A 314 -9.59 -49.12 -26.17
CA ASP A 314 -8.28 -49.75 -26.03
C ASP A 314 -7.42 -49.11 -24.93
N ASN A 315 -6.61 -49.98 -24.33
CA ASN A 315 -5.67 -49.77 -23.24
C ASN A 315 -4.80 -48.51 -23.35
N LYS A 316 -4.58 -47.80 -22.23
CA LYS A 316 -3.25 -47.58 -21.60
C LYS A 316 -3.31 -46.65 -20.39
N CYS A 317 -2.56 -47.02 -19.35
CA CYS A 317 -2.25 -46.21 -18.17
C CYS A 317 -1.36 -45.01 -18.54
N TYR A 318 -1.55 -43.85 -17.89
CA TYR A 318 -0.43 -43.00 -17.46
C TYR A 318 -0.72 -42.34 -16.12
N ARG A 319 0.24 -42.48 -15.21
CA ARG A 319 0.38 -41.79 -13.92
C ARG A 319 1.24 -40.57 -14.21
N HIS A 320 0.74 -39.36 -13.97
CA HIS A 320 1.57 -38.16 -13.94
C HIS A 320 1.68 -37.66 -12.50
N LEU A 321 2.94 -37.44 -12.11
CA LEU A 321 3.43 -36.89 -10.85
C LEU A 321 2.83 -35.51 -10.55
#